data_AF-A0A950A9B7-F1
#
_entry.id   AF-A0A950A9B7-F1
#
_cell.length_a   1.000
_cell.length_b   1.000
_cell.length_c   1.000
_cell.angle_alpha   90.00
_cell.angle_beta   90.00
_cell.angle_gamma   90.00
#
_symmetry.space_group_name_H-M   'P 1'
#
loop_
_entity.id
_entity.type
_entity.pdbx_description
1 polymer ?
#
loop_
_entity_poly.entity_id
_entity_poly.type
_entity_poly.pdbx_seq_one_letter_code
_entity_poly.pdbx_strand_id
1 'polypeptide(L)' 'MTTNEIQKLDYIRGEVRYTIHVEQIEGGEMWGTWNCSECGVGGSSTKHCTTIDDAVAAAKGDLDRHHITTHQV' A
#
# COMPACT_ATOMS: atom_id res chain seq x y z
N MET A 1 -5.13 -17.57 8.42
CA MET A 1 -6.02 -16.85 7.49
C MET A 1 -5.30 -16.81 6.17
N THR A 2 -5.93 -17.27 5.10
CA THR A 2 -5.35 -17.22 3.75
C THR A 2 -5.64 -15.85 3.17
N THR A 3 -4.60 -15.19 2.65
CA THR A 3 -4.69 -13.86 2.04
C THR A 3 -4.46 -14.03 0.55
N ASN A 4 -5.34 -13.46 -0.26
CA ASN A 4 -5.21 -13.47 -1.71
C ASN A 4 -4.85 -12.05 -2.16
N GLU A 5 -3.72 -11.89 -2.85
CA GLU A 5 -3.46 -10.64 -3.56
C GLU A 5 -4.48 -10.52 -4.71
N ILE A 6 -5.36 -9.54 -4.62
CA ILE A 6 -6.42 -9.29 -5.60
C ILE A 6 -6.09 -8.12 -6.53
N GLN A 7 -5.16 -7.26 -6.13
CA GLN A 7 -4.69 -6.17 -6.98
C GLN A 7 -3.24 -5.80 -6.65
N LYS A 8 -2.51 -5.42 -7.70
CA LYS A 8 -1.18 -4.83 -7.61
C LYS A 8 -1.12 -3.60 -8.49
N LEU A 9 -0.59 -2.49 -7.96
CA LEU A 9 -0.56 -1.19 -8.63
C LEU A 9 0.83 -0.57 -8.50
N ASP A 10 1.40 -0.13 -9.61
CA ASP A 10 2.56 0.75 -9.57
C ASP A 10 2.11 2.18 -9.32
N TYR A 11 2.80 2.86 -8.40
CA TYR A 11 2.53 4.24 -8.02
C TYR A 11 3.82 5.03 -7.97
N ILE A 12 3.87 6.17 -8.66
CA ILE A 12 5.05 7.04 -8.70
C ILE A 12 4.71 8.34 -7.99
N ARG A 13 5.57 8.76 -7.05
CA ARG A 13 5.49 10.06 -6.39
C ARG A 13 6.83 10.76 -6.47
N GLY A 14 6.86 11.91 -7.16
CA GLY A 14 8.12 12.55 -7.55
C GLY A 14 8.93 11.60 -8.42
N GLU A 15 10.15 11.30 -8.00
CA GLU A 15 11.04 10.35 -8.68
C GLU A 15 11.02 8.94 -8.05
N VAL A 16 10.28 8.75 -6.95
CA VAL A 16 10.28 7.51 -6.17
C VAL A 16 9.16 6.58 -6.63
N ARG A 17 9.50 5.32 -6.89
CA ARG A 17 8.55 4.27 -7.30
C ARG A 17 8.09 3.44 -6.13
N TYR A 18 6.77 3.29 -6.03
CA TYR A 18 6.09 2.46 -5.04
C TYR A 18 5.30 1.37 -5.75
N THR A 19 5.20 0.21 -5.12
CA THR A 19 4.24 -0.83 -5.49
C THR A 19 3.20 -0.91 -4.38
N ILE A 20 1.92 -0.81 -4.71
CA ILE A 20 0.82 -1.03 -3.79
C ILE A 20 0.24 -2.42 -4.05
N HIS A 21 0.01 -3.18 -2.99
CA HIS A 21 -0.63 -4.48 -3.02
C HIS A 21 -1.94 -4.41 -2.25
N VAL A 22 -2.99 -4.98 -2.81
CA VAL A 22 -4.28 -5.15 -2.14
C VAL A 22 -4.50 -6.63 -1.93
N GLU A 23 -4.61 -7.00 -0.67
CA GLU A 23 -4.84 -8.37 -0.25
C GLU A 23 -6.24 -8.48 0.35
N GLN A 24 -6.92 -9.59 0.07
CA GLN A 24 -8.25 -9.90 0.59
C GLN A 24 -8.20 -11.17 1.43
N ILE A 25 -8.84 -11.15 2.60
CA ILE A 25 -9.09 -12.34 3.41
C ILE A 25 -10.46 -12.94 3.19
N GLU A 26 -10.56 -14.20 3.60
CA GLU A 26 -11.81 -14.92 3.76
C GLU A 26 -12.75 -14.14 4.69
N GLY A 27 -13.88 -13.66 4.13
CA GLY A 27 -14.78 -12.70 4.80
C GLY A 27 -14.97 -11.39 4.02
N GLY A 28 -14.17 -11.15 2.96
CA GLY A 28 -14.33 -10.01 2.06
C GLY A 28 -13.61 -8.75 2.53
N GLU A 29 -12.97 -8.79 3.69
CA GLU A 29 -12.11 -7.72 4.17
C GLU A 29 -10.83 -7.65 3.35
N MET A 30 -10.41 -6.42 3.06
CA MET A 30 -9.25 -6.07 2.27
C MET A 30 -8.32 -5.18 3.10
N TRP A 31 -7.04 -5.20 2.76
CA TRP A 31 -6.08 -4.21 3.22
C TRP A 31 -5.07 -3.87 2.14
N GLY A 32 -4.46 -2.69 2.29
CA GLY A 32 -3.43 -2.19 1.40
C GLY A 32 -2.05 -2.25 2.04
N THR A 33 -1.09 -2.83 1.34
CA THR A 33 0.34 -2.74 1.67
C THR A 33 1.09 -2.04 0.55
N TRP A 34 2.29 -1.56 0.84
CA TRP A 34 3.11 -0.85 -0.13
C TRP A 34 4.59 -1.18 0.04
N ASN A 35 5.35 -1.06 -1.04
CA ASN A 35 6.80 -1.23 -1.09
C ASN A 35 7.44 -0.05 -1.82
N CYS A 36 8.46 0.56 -1.24
CA CYS A 36 9.31 1.58 -1.87
C CYS A 36 10.49 0.93 -2.58
N SER A 37 10.63 1.18 -3.88
CA SER A 37 11.68 0.56 -4.70
C SER A 37 13.06 1.14 -4.44
N GLU A 38 13.13 2.39 -3.97
CA GLU A 38 14.40 3.12 -3.80
C GLU A 38 15.12 2.74 -2.50
N CYS A 39 14.37 2.52 -1.42
CA CYS A 39 14.94 2.18 -0.11
C CYS A 39 14.65 0.72 0.31
N GLY A 40 13.89 -0.04 -0.48
CA GLY A 40 13.53 -1.43 -0.15
C GLY A 40 12.64 -1.58 1.09
N VAL A 41 12.00 -0.50 1.53
CA VAL A 41 11.12 -0.48 2.70
C VAL A 41 9.69 -0.78 2.29
N GLY A 42 9.02 -1.66 3.04
CA GLY A 42 7.60 -1.91 2.92
C GLY A 42 6.84 -1.44 4.15
N GLY A 43 5.58 -1.08 3.95
CA GLY A 43 4.64 -0.72 5.01
C GLY A 43 3.27 -1.32 4.75
N SER A 44 2.50 -1.47 5.83
CA SER A 44 1.10 -1.85 5.73
C SER A 44 0.24 -0.82 6.45
N SER A 45 -0.83 -0.40 5.80
CA SER A 45 -1.88 0.36 6.47
C SER A 45 -3.00 -0.61 6.77
N THR A 46 -3.08 -1.08 8.01
CA THR A 46 -4.20 -1.89 8.49
C THR A 46 -5.44 -1.01 8.61
N LYS A 47 -6.15 -0.87 7.51
CA LYS A 47 -7.49 -0.32 7.48
C LYS A 47 -8.39 -1.45 7.04
N HIS A 48 -9.12 -2.03 7.98
CA HIS A 48 -10.19 -3.00 7.71
C HIS A 48 -11.17 -2.34 6.74
N CYS A 49 -11.03 -2.64 5.45
CA CYS A 49 -11.84 -2.03 4.41
C CYS A 49 -12.47 -3.11 3.55
N THR A 50 -13.59 -2.78 2.91
CA THR A 50 -14.36 -3.73 2.10
C THR A 50 -14.28 -3.44 0.62
N THR A 51 -13.49 -2.42 0.24
CA THR A 51 -13.30 -2.00 -1.15
C THR A 51 -11.82 -1.88 -1.47
N ILE A 52 -11.50 -2.14 -2.73
CA ILE A 52 -10.15 -2.01 -3.27
C ILE A 52 -9.67 -0.55 -3.17
N ASP A 53 -10.54 0.41 -3.49
CA ASP A 53 -10.18 1.83 -3.47
C ASP A 53 -9.80 2.32 -2.07
N ASP A 54 -10.51 1.86 -1.04
CA ASP A 54 -10.19 2.17 0.36
C ASP A 54 -8.85 1.54 0.79
N ALA A 55 -8.57 0.31 0.36
CA ALA A 55 -7.30 -0.37 0.62
C ALA A 55 -6.14 0.41 -0.03
N VAL A 56 -6.30 0.81 -1.29
CA VAL A 56 -5.33 1.60 -2.03
C VAL A 56 -5.14 2.97 -1.38
N ALA A 57 -6.22 3.64 -0.96
CA ALA A 57 -6.13 4.93 -0.28
C ALA A 57 -5.41 4.82 1.07
N ALA A 58 -5.65 3.74 1.82
CA ALA A 58 -4.94 3.47 3.07
C ALA A 58 -3.44 3.26 2.84
N ALA A 59 -3.07 2.40 1.89
CA ALA A 59 -1.68 2.20 1.50
C ALA A 59 -1.02 3.52 1.04
N LYS A 60 -1.73 4.31 0.23
CA LYS A 60 -1.28 5.64 -0.21
C LYS A 60 -1.04 6.58 0.95
N GLY A 61 -1.92 6.64 1.96
CA GLY A 61 -1.71 7.51 3.11
C GLY A 61 -0.44 7.18 3.91
N ASP A 62 -0.13 5.89 4.05
CA ASP A 62 1.06 5.47 4.79
C ASP A 62 2.36 5.63 3.99
N LEU A 63 2.36 5.26 2.70
CA LEU A 63 3.52 5.53 1.83
C LEU A 63 3.75 7.04 1.64
N ASP A 64 2.69 7.86 1.69
CA ASP A 64 2.80 9.31 1.58
C ASP A 64 3.59 9.88 2.76
N ARG A 65 3.29 9.39 3.97
CA ARG A 65 4.06 9.71 5.17
C ARG A 65 5.52 9.31 5.02
N HIS A 66 5.78 8.07 4.60
CA HIS A 66 7.15 7.58 4.38
C HIS A 66 7.91 8.45 3.36
N HIS A 67 7.29 8.78 2.23
CA HIS A 67 7.89 9.62 1.20
C HIS A 67 8.30 11.00 1.74
N ILE A 68 7.40 11.66 2.49
CA ILE A 68 7.70 12.96 3.10
C ILE A 68 8.86 12.84 4.10
N THR A 69 8.85 11.81 4.96
CA THR A 69 9.86 11.68 6.02
C THR A 69 11.22 11.23 5.53
N THR A 70 11.30 10.55 4.38
CA THR A 70 12.51 9.85 3.94
C THR A 70 13.07 10.37 2.62
N HIS A 71 12.22 10.84 1.70
CA HIS A 71 12.62 11.19 0.33
C HIS A 71 12.45 12.67 -0.02
N GLN A 72 11.80 13.47 0.83
CA GLN A 72 11.64 14.93 0.65
C GLN A 72 12.53 15.78 1.58
N VAL A 73 13.52 15.16 2.24
CA VAL A 73 14.46 15.84 3.16
C VAL A 73 15.65 16.42 2.41
#